data_AF-A0A371BU74-F1
#
_entry.id   AF-A0A371BU74-F1
#
_cell.length_a   1.000
_cell.length_b   1.000
_cell.length_c   1.000
_cell.angle_alpha   90.00
_cell.angle_beta   90.00
_cell.angle_gamma   90.00
#
_symmetry.space_group_name_H-M   'P 1'
#
loop_
_entity.id
_entity.type
_entity.pdbx_description
1 polymer ?
#
loop_
_entity_poly.entity_id
_entity_poly.type
_entity_poly.pdbx_seq_one_letter_code
_entity_poly.pdbx_strand_id
1 'polypeptide(L)'
;MAKSTAENTFLRLKTVLDVLTEGVWSGDALNAGQVLAEATARVPFNEHEAELLSGGIPRGHKTLTSATAKLVKAGWLVKGRSGWTITEDGMRATVAYPDPVSFATALDAGTPVPADTPVPAAPAGFVRPVSAAAATLEVPAKEETAKKTTRKTPAKKAAAAVGKAAKVLEDAVEPVVKAVRKTKAPAKDTAADAAAEPFEGPDVETHPQPEAVAVAGDFNTILGAPENWAPQYDEAQMEFDFLDQLWKKSAELPAGFYTFKIALNRSWDENYGAYGAFDGPNHELHHNGGTVTIRYNHATRDITIN
;
A
#
# COMPACT_ATOMS: atom_id res chain seq x y z
N MET A 1 6.04 4.29 36.60
CA MET A 1 4.63 4.09 36.20
C MET A 1 4.64 3.70 34.74
N ALA A 2 4.13 2.53 34.37
CA ALA A 2 4.00 2.18 32.95
C ALA A 2 3.02 3.17 32.31
N LYS A 3 3.43 3.83 31.21
CA LYS A 3 2.55 4.74 30.47
C LYS A 3 1.37 3.96 29.91
N SER A 4 0.18 4.53 29.94
CA SER A 4 -1.02 3.89 29.39
C SER A 4 -0.93 3.74 27.87
N THR A 5 -1.69 2.82 27.28
CA THR A 5 -1.78 2.64 25.82
C THR A 5 -2.15 3.94 25.10
N ALA A 6 -3.01 4.77 25.71
CA ALA A 6 -3.37 6.09 25.18
C ALA A 6 -2.18 7.05 25.19
N GLU A 7 -1.47 7.15 26.31
CA GLU A 7 -0.27 8.00 26.43
C GLU A 7 0.84 7.59 25.45
N ASN A 8 1.06 6.29 25.26
CA ASN A 8 2.03 5.79 24.27
C ASN A 8 1.59 6.11 22.84
N THR A 9 0.30 6.07 22.55
CA THR A 9 -0.24 6.44 21.22
C THR A 9 0.03 7.91 20.92
N PHE A 10 -0.24 8.83 21.86
CA PHE A 10 0.06 10.26 21.65
C PHE A 10 1.55 10.55 21.54
N LEU A 11 2.38 9.84 22.32
CA LEU A 11 3.83 9.94 22.19
C LEU A 11 4.30 9.51 20.79
N ARG A 12 3.73 8.43 20.23
CA ARG A 12 3.99 8.02 18.85
C ARG A 12 3.47 9.01 17.82
N LEU A 13 2.29 9.61 18.02
CA LEU A 13 1.76 10.66 17.14
C LEU A 13 2.65 11.89 17.11
N LYS A 14 3.17 12.33 18.25
CA LYS A 14 4.17 13.41 18.29
C LYS A 14 5.43 12.99 17.53
N THR A 15 5.90 11.77 17.75
CA THR A 15 7.08 11.21 17.06
C THR A 15 6.88 11.15 15.54
N VAL A 16 5.66 10.87 15.05
CA VAL A 16 5.31 10.94 13.62
C VAL A 16 5.56 12.35 13.06
N LEU A 17 5.17 13.41 13.77
CA LEU A 17 5.46 14.78 13.35
C LEU A 17 6.95 15.12 13.43
N ASP A 18 7.65 14.65 14.47
CA ASP A 18 9.08 14.86 14.61
C ASP A 18 9.84 14.21 13.43
N VAL A 19 9.52 12.95 13.08
CA VAL A 19 10.10 12.23 11.92
C VAL A 19 9.83 12.95 10.59
N LEU A 20 8.60 13.46 10.40
CA LEU A 20 8.27 14.21 9.18
C LEU A 20 9.00 15.56 9.12
N THR A 21 9.14 16.25 10.26
CA THR A 21 9.90 17.51 10.36
C THR A 21 11.36 17.28 10.00
N GLU A 22 11.94 16.20 10.52
CA GLU A 22 13.29 15.78 10.17
C GLU A 22 13.41 15.45 8.68
N GLY A 23 12.39 14.78 8.10
CA GLY A 23 12.28 14.52 6.66
C GLY A 23 12.38 15.81 5.85
N VAL A 24 11.64 16.85 6.24
CA VAL A 24 11.71 18.20 5.63
C VAL A 24 13.13 18.77 5.71
N TRP A 25 13.81 18.67 6.86
CA TRP A 25 15.18 19.17 7.01
C TRP A 25 16.20 18.45 6.14
N SER A 26 16.02 17.15 5.93
CA SER A 26 16.88 16.33 5.06
C SER A 26 16.53 16.40 3.57
N GLY A 27 15.33 16.87 3.22
CA GLY A 27 14.79 16.78 1.86
C GLY A 27 14.23 15.40 1.48
N ASP A 28 14.06 14.50 2.45
CA ASP A 28 13.56 13.15 2.22
C ASP A 28 12.03 13.11 2.15
N ALA A 29 11.50 12.55 1.06
CA ALA A 29 10.08 12.26 0.92
C ALA A 29 9.74 10.90 1.56
N LEU A 30 9.18 10.92 2.77
CA LEU A 30 8.84 9.71 3.51
C LEU A 30 7.42 9.23 3.21
N ASN A 31 7.28 7.93 2.94
CA ASN A 31 5.97 7.29 2.85
C ASN A 31 5.40 6.95 4.24
N ALA A 32 4.09 6.67 4.29
CA ALA A 32 3.39 6.37 5.54
C ALA A 32 4.02 5.23 6.35
N GLY A 33 4.39 4.13 5.67
CA GLY A 33 4.99 2.96 6.31
C GLY A 33 6.35 3.29 6.94
N GLN A 34 7.20 4.05 6.25
CA GLN A 34 8.49 4.50 6.79
C GLN A 34 8.32 5.38 8.02
N VAL A 35 7.40 6.35 7.98
CA VAL A 35 7.14 7.25 9.12
C VAL A 35 6.63 6.48 10.33
N LEU A 36 5.69 5.55 10.12
CA LEU A 36 5.13 4.73 11.20
C LEU A 36 6.14 3.74 11.76
N ALA A 37 6.96 3.13 10.91
CA ALA A 37 8.04 2.23 11.32
C ALA A 37 9.09 2.97 12.16
N GLU A 38 9.49 4.17 11.73
CA GLU A 38 10.45 4.99 12.47
C GLU A 38 9.87 5.49 13.80
N ALA A 39 8.61 5.94 13.83
CA ALA A 39 7.94 6.33 15.06
C ALA A 39 7.82 5.16 16.06
N THR A 40 7.54 3.96 15.57
CA THR A 40 7.47 2.73 16.38
C THR A 40 8.85 2.29 16.86
N ALA A 41 9.90 2.48 16.06
CA ALA A 41 11.27 2.18 16.48
C ALA A 41 11.74 3.11 17.60
N ARG A 42 11.37 4.41 17.55
CA ARG A 42 11.66 5.40 18.58
C ARG A 42 10.82 5.21 19.84
N VAL A 43 9.58 4.73 19.69
CA VAL A 43 8.65 4.47 20.80
C VAL A 43 8.06 3.05 20.64
N PRO A 44 8.79 2.01 21.12
CA PRO A 44 8.39 0.61 20.95
C PRO A 44 7.03 0.29 21.57
N PHE A 45 6.34 -0.71 21.02
CA PHE A 45 5.10 -1.25 21.57
C PHE A 45 5.33 -1.94 22.92
N ASN A 46 4.39 -1.76 23.86
CA ASN A 46 4.33 -2.61 25.04
C ASN A 46 3.80 -4.01 24.67
N GLU A 47 3.80 -4.95 25.61
CA GLU A 47 3.39 -6.35 25.37
C GLU A 47 2.00 -6.47 24.72
N HIS A 48 1.01 -5.73 25.23
CA HIS A 48 -0.35 -5.75 24.70
C HIS A 48 -0.48 -5.08 23.31
N GLU A 49 0.30 -4.04 23.06
CA GLU A 49 0.35 -3.36 21.76
C GLU A 49 1.12 -4.19 20.70
N ALA A 50 2.09 -4.98 21.13
CA ALA A 50 2.92 -5.84 20.28
C ALA A 50 2.19 -7.12 19.87
N GLU A 51 1.10 -7.49 20.56
CA GLU A 51 0.27 -8.65 20.21
C GLU A 51 -0.20 -8.55 18.76
N LEU A 52 0.13 -9.57 17.97
CA LEU A 52 -0.26 -9.68 16.57
C LEU A 52 -1.76 -9.98 16.46
N LEU A 53 -2.45 -9.20 15.65
CA LEU A 53 -3.82 -9.52 15.23
C LEU A 53 -3.78 -10.65 14.19
N SER A 54 -4.94 -11.20 13.82
CA SER A 54 -5.06 -12.25 12.78
C SER A 54 -4.37 -11.88 11.47
N GLY A 55 -4.33 -10.59 11.12
CA GLY A 55 -3.61 -10.09 9.95
C GLY A 55 -2.10 -9.91 10.09
N GLY A 56 -1.47 -10.45 11.16
CA GLY A 56 -0.04 -10.34 11.44
C GLY A 56 0.48 -8.92 11.71
N ILE A 57 -0.43 -7.95 11.88
CA ILE A 57 -0.10 -6.57 12.24
C ILE A 57 -0.25 -6.43 13.77
N PRO A 58 0.74 -5.84 14.48
CA PRO A 58 0.60 -5.53 15.89
C PRO A 58 -0.62 -4.63 16.16
N ARG A 59 -1.35 -4.92 17.24
CA ARG A 59 -2.49 -4.10 17.67
C ARG A 59 -2.16 -2.61 17.75
N GLY A 60 -1.00 -2.29 18.34
CA GLY A 60 -0.50 -0.92 18.49
C GLY A 60 -0.26 -0.21 17.16
N HIS A 61 0.19 -0.94 16.13
CA HIS A 61 0.37 -0.38 14.79
C HIS A 61 -0.97 0.04 14.20
N LYS A 62 -2.00 -0.83 14.28
CA LYS A 62 -3.35 -0.51 13.83
C LYS A 62 -3.94 0.68 14.58
N THR A 63 -3.74 0.75 15.90
CA THR A 63 -4.16 1.90 16.71
C THR A 63 -3.45 3.18 16.29
N LEU A 64 -2.14 3.15 16.05
CA LEU A 64 -1.37 4.31 15.62
C LEU A 64 -1.80 4.80 14.23
N THR A 65 -1.91 3.91 13.25
CA THR A 65 -2.37 4.25 11.89
C THR A 65 -3.73 4.94 11.94
N SER A 66 -4.68 4.43 12.71
CA SER A 66 -5.98 5.06 12.90
C SER A 66 -5.87 6.43 13.59
N ALA A 67 -5.08 6.52 14.67
CA ALA A 67 -4.92 7.74 15.45
C ALA A 67 -4.31 8.91 14.66
N THR A 68 -3.53 8.64 13.61
CA THR A 68 -2.95 9.70 12.74
C THR A 68 -4.02 10.55 12.04
N ALA A 69 -5.27 10.08 11.93
CA ALA A 69 -6.39 10.90 11.45
C ALA A 69 -6.62 12.15 12.32
N LYS A 70 -6.27 12.11 13.62
CA LYS A 70 -6.33 13.28 14.50
C LYS A 70 -5.39 14.40 14.02
N LEU A 71 -4.19 14.04 13.56
CA LEU A 71 -3.20 15.00 13.04
C LEU A 71 -3.69 15.66 11.75
N VAL A 72 -4.39 14.90 10.90
CA VAL A 72 -5.02 15.43 9.68
C VAL A 72 -6.15 16.40 10.04
N LYS A 73 -7.02 16.03 10.99
CA LYS A 73 -8.11 16.89 11.47
C LYS A 73 -7.59 18.20 12.09
N ALA A 74 -6.45 18.17 12.75
CA ALA A 74 -5.79 19.35 13.30
C ALA A 74 -5.08 20.21 12.22
N GLY A 75 -5.02 19.75 10.97
CA GLY A 75 -4.31 20.44 9.89
C GLY A 75 -2.78 20.32 10.00
N TRP A 76 -2.26 19.41 10.82
CA TRP A 76 -0.82 19.23 11.07
C TRP A 76 -0.17 18.26 10.10
N LEU A 77 -0.97 17.38 9.50
CA LEU A 77 -0.53 16.33 8.59
C LEU A 77 -1.41 16.31 7.35
N VAL A 78 -0.80 16.24 6.17
CA VAL A 78 -1.48 15.94 4.92
C VAL A 78 -1.08 14.54 4.48
N LYS A 79 -2.08 13.70 4.22
CA LYS A 79 -1.87 12.37 3.65
C LYS A 79 -2.08 12.46 2.14
N GLY A 80 -0.99 12.41 1.39
CA GLY A 80 -0.99 12.54 -0.06
C GLY A 80 -0.68 11.23 -0.78
N ARG A 81 -0.88 11.25 -2.10
CA ARG A 81 -0.58 10.11 -2.98
C ARG A 81 0.89 9.74 -2.97
N SER A 82 1.80 10.70 -2.81
CA SER A 82 3.26 10.50 -2.81
C SER A 82 3.84 10.21 -1.42
N GLY A 83 3.01 10.17 -0.37
CA GLY A 83 3.46 9.99 1.00
C GLY A 83 2.77 10.93 1.97
N TRP A 84 3.33 11.03 3.17
CA TRP A 84 2.82 11.92 4.20
C TRP A 84 3.65 13.19 4.22
N THR A 85 2.99 14.34 4.33
CA THR A 85 3.64 15.65 4.38
C THR A 85 3.18 16.40 5.61
N ILE A 86 4.13 16.91 6.39
CA ILE A 86 3.82 17.78 7.52
C ILE A 86 3.55 19.20 7.03
N THR A 87 2.55 19.87 7.61
CA THR A 87 2.26 21.27 7.32
C THR A 87 3.16 22.20 8.13
N GLU A 88 3.19 23.49 7.79
CA GLU A 88 3.90 24.47 8.60
C GLU A 88 3.36 24.54 10.04
N ASP A 89 2.04 24.48 10.21
CA ASP A 89 1.39 24.39 11.52
C ASP A 89 1.75 23.10 12.25
N GLY A 90 1.88 21.97 11.54
CA GLY A 90 2.35 20.72 12.12
C GLY A 90 3.78 20.82 12.64
N MET A 91 4.68 21.46 11.89
CA MET A 91 6.05 21.72 12.37
C MET A 91 6.04 22.65 13.58
N ARG A 92 5.24 23.72 13.56
CA ARG A 92 5.08 24.62 14.73
C ARG A 92 4.49 23.90 15.94
N ALA A 93 3.57 22.95 15.74
CA ALA A 93 2.98 22.16 16.83
C ALA A 93 4.04 21.37 17.61
N THR A 94 5.12 20.90 16.94
CA THR A 94 6.23 20.21 17.62
C THR A 94 6.97 21.11 18.63
N VAL A 95 6.94 22.44 18.41
CA VAL A 95 7.54 23.45 19.28
C VAL A 95 6.54 23.96 20.32
N ALA A 96 5.29 24.21 19.91
CA ALA A 96 4.23 24.71 20.78
C ALA A 96 3.85 23.71 21.88
N TYR A 97 3.91 22.41 21.57
CA TYR A 97 3.53 21.32 22.46
C TYR A 97 4.70 20.32 22.61
N PRO A 98 5.77 20.72 23.31
CA PRO A 98 7.01 19.94 23.37
C PRO A 98 6.85 18.65 24.21
N ASP A 99 5.92 18.64 25.17
CA ASP A 99 5.68 17.50 26.04
C ASP A 99 4.46 16.67 25.57
N PRO A 100 4.45 15.35 25.84
CA PRO A 100 3.38 14.47 25.35
C PRO A 100 2.00 14.81 25.91
N VAL A 101 1.92 15.42 27.08
CA VAL A 101 0.66 15.71 27.77
C VAL A 101 0.04 16.97 27.18
N SER A 102 0.80 18.04 26.97
CA SER A 102 0.33 19.24 26.27
C SER A 102 -0.04 18.93 24.83
N PHE A 103 0.74 18.07 24.16
CA PHE A 103 0.44 17.60 22.81
C PHE A 103 -0.89 16.84 22.75
N ALA A 104 -1.08 15.84 23.61
CA ALA A 104 -2.33 15.09 23.69
C ALA A 104 -3.52 16.01 23.99
N THR A 105 -3.36 16.90 24.97
CA THR A 105 -4.39 17.85 25.39
C THR A 105 -4.78 18.78 24.24
N ALA A 106 -3.81 19.35 23.54
CA ALA A 106 -4.05 20.23 22.40
C ALA A 106 -4.74 19.49 21.25
N LEU A 107 -4.28 18.27 20.95
CA LEU A 107 -4.83 17.47 19.86
C LEU A 107 -6.28 17.01 20.14
N ASP A 108 -6.58 16.62 21.38
CA ASP A 108 -7.94 16.21 21.76
C ASP A 108 -8.90 17.41 21.90
N ALA A 109 -8.42 18.55 22.39
CA ALA A 109 -9.21 19.78 22.47
C ALA A 109 -9.38 20.50 21.11
N GLY A 110 -8.58 20.15 20.10
CA GLY A 110 -8.52 20.87 18.83
C GLY A 110 -7.94 22.28 18.99
N THR A 111 -7.02 22.47 19.94
CA THR A 111 -6.37 23.76 20.19
C THR A 111 -5.53 24.16 18.97
N PRO A 112 -5.75 25.34 18.38
CA PRO A 112 -4.94 25.82 17.27
C PRO A 112 -3.52 26.14 17.75
N VAL A 113 -2.54 25.91 16.87
CA VAL A 113 -1.15 26.28 17.15
C VAL A 113 -1.04 27.81 17.18
N PRO A 114 -0.42 28.40 18.23
CA PRO A 114 -0.27 29.86 18.29
C PRO A 114 0.53 30.38 17.09
N ALA A 115 0.02 31.42 16.40
CA ALA A 115 0.60 31.95 15.17
C ALA A 115 2.02 32.52 15.34
N ASP A 116 2.40 32.91 16.56
CA ASP A 116 3.74 33.41 16.88
C ASP A 116 4.76 32.29 17.13
N THR A 117 4.32 31.03 17.14
CA THR A 117 5.23 29.88 17.33
C THR A 117 6.14 29.77 16.11
N PRO A 118 7.48 29.82 16.27
CA PRO A 118 8.40 29.70 15.15
C PRO A 118 8.35 28.29 14.54
N VAL A 119 8.56 28.21 13.23
CA VAL A 119 8.83 26.93 12.56
C VAL A 119 10.20 26.43 13.04
N PRO A 120 10.32 25.17 13.49
CA PRO A 120 11.58 24.63 13.96
C PRO A 120 12.59 24.54 12.81
N ALA A 121 13.78 25.10 13.03
CA ALA A 121 14.90 25.07 12.09
C ALA A 121 15.73 23.80 12.26
N ALA A 122 16.30 23.30 11.16
CA ALA A 122 17.22 22.18 11.18
C ALA A 122 18.43 22.50 12.07
N PRO A 123 18.82 21.60 13.00
CA PRO A 123 20.06 21.73 13.74
C PRO A 123 21.26 21.85 12.79
N ALA A 124 22.29 22.63 13.16
CA ALA A 124 23.48 22.78 12.33
C ALA A 124 24.16 21.41 12.11
N GLY A 125 24.35 21.03 10.84
CA GLY A 125 24.93 19.74 10.48
C GLY A 125 23.99 18.55 10.71
N PHE A 126 22.67 18.78 10.78
CA PHE A 126 21.69 17.72 10.94
C PHE A 126 21.79 16.69 9.81
N VAL A 127 21.96 15.43 10.21
CA VAL A 127 21.84 14.25 9.38
C VAL A 127 20.77 13.39 10.03
N ARG A 128 19.77 12.95 9.27
CA ARG A 128 18.70 12.12 9.81
C ARG A 128 19.27 10.82 10.35
N PRO A 129 18.97 10.45 11.60
CA PRO A 129 19.29 9.13 12.11
C PRO A 129 18.36 8.12 11.44
N VAL A 130 18.84 7.44 10.41
CA VAL A 130 18.10 6.34 9.79
C VAL A 130 18.12 5.17 10.76
N SER A 131 16.95 4.76 11.26
CA SER A 131 16.80 3.57 12.10
C SER A 131 17.42 2.35 11.42
N ALA A 132 18.18 1.53 12.14
CA ALA A 132 18.83 0.33 11.60
C ALA A 132 17.85 -0.71 11.00
N ALA A 133 16.55 -0.63 11.32
CA ALA A 133 15.50 -1.41 10.65
C ALA A 133 15.34 -1.04 9.16
N ALA A 134 15.80 0.15 8.76
CA ALA A 134 15.91 0.57 7.37
C ALA A 134 17.32 0.36 6.78
N ALA A 135 18.35 0.11 7.62
CA ALA A 135 19.73 -0.08 7.17
C ALA A 135 20.04 -1.52 6.69
N THR A 136 19.18 -2.50 6.96
CA THR A 136 19.28 -3.83 6.33
C THR A 136 18.87 -3.86 4.84
N LEU A 137 18.65 -2.69 4.22
CA LEU A 137 18.22 -2.54 2.83
C LEU A 137 19.35 -2.25 1.82
N GLU A 138 20.62 -2.15 2.23
CA GLU A 138 21.72 -2.13 1.25
C GLU A 138 22.20 -3.55 0.92
N VAL A 139 21.68 -4.09 -0.18
CA VAL A 139 22.31 -5.23 -0.87
C VAL A 139 23.64 -4.71 -1.44
N PRO A 140 24.79 -5.37 -1.16
CA PRO A 140 26.07 -4.90 -1.66
C PRO A 140 26.06 -4.90 -3.19
N ALA A 141 26.61 -3.83 -3.76
CA ALA A 141 26.83 -3.68 -5.18
C ALA A 141 27.47 -4.94 -5.76
N LYS A 142 26.87 -5.47 -6.83
CA LYS A 142 27.41 -6.56 -7.64
C LYS A 142 28.89 -6.29 -7.96
N GLU A 143 29.77 -7.06 -7.33
CA GLU A 143 31.14 -7.18 -7.77
C GLU A 143 31.16 -7.90 -9.12
N GLU A 144 31.49 -7.12 -10.15
CA GLU A 144 31.88 -7.58 -11.48
C GLU A 144 33.02 -8.60 -11.34
N THR A 145 32.74 -9.87 -11.66
CA THR A 145 33.80 -10.82 -12.01
C THR A 145 33.71 -11.19 -13.47
N ALA A 146 34.54 -10.51 -14.25
CA ALA A 146 34.85 -10.86 -15.63
C ALA A 146 35.47 -12.27 -15.70
N LYS A 147 34.91 -13.16 -16.52
CA LYS A 147 35.66 -14.25 -17.15
C LYS A 147 35.35 -14.39 -18.64
N LYS A 148 36.38 -14.01 -19.41
CA LYS A 148 36.71 -14.23 -20.82
C LYS A 148 36.06 -15.45 -21.51
N THR A 149 35.34 -15.13 -22.59
CA THR A 149 35.55 -15.60 -23.97
C THR A 149 36.06 -17.04 -24.21
N THR A 150 35.25 -17.87 -24.86
CA THR A 150 35.70 -18.56 -26.08
C THR A 150 34.63 -18.46 -27.18
N ARG A 151 35.11 -18.03 -28.34
CA ARG A 151 34.36 -17.74 -29.57
C ARG A 151 34.22 -19.02 -30.39
N LYS A 152 33.00 -19.44 -30.70
CA LYS A 152 32.66 -20.12 -31.96
C LYS A 152 31.28 -19.66 -32.45
N THR A 153 31.27 -19.08 -33.64
CA THR A 153 30.11 -18.67 -34.44
C THR A 153 30.20 -19.44 -35.78
N PRO A 154 29.15 -19.52 -36.62
CA PRO A 154 27.77 -19.96 -36.39
C PRO A 154 27.36 -21.07 -37.41
N ALA A 155 26.38 -21.90 -37.06
CA ALA A 155 25.68 -22.74 -38.05
C ALA A 155 24.16 -22.71 -37.77
N LYS A 156 23.49 -21.80 -38.50
CA LYS A 156 22.23 -21.99 -39.25
C LYS A 156 21.29 -23.13 -38.80
N LYS A 157 20.03 -22.75 -38.50
CA LYS A 157 18.84 -23.53 -38.08
C LYS A 157 18.74 -23.68 -36.55
N ALA A 158 17.75 -23.18 -35.84
CA ALA A 158 16.36 -22.94 -36.20
C ALA A 158 15.82 -21.66 -35.53
N ALA A 159 16.01 -20.52 -36.20
CA ALA A 159 15.03 -19.45 -36.20
C ALA A 159 13.83 -19.95 -37.02
N ALA A 160 13.00 -20.77 -36.40
CA ALA A 160 11.77 -21.31 -36.97
C ALA A 160 10.89 -21.93 -35.87
N ALA A 161 10.56 -21.14 -34.83
CA ALA A 161 9.46 -21.45 -33.91
C ALA A 161 8.84 -20.21 -33.23
N VAL A 162 9.26 -18.99 -33.62
CA VAL A 162 8.71 -17.70 -33.14
C VAL A 162 7.87 -17.01 -34.24
N GLY A 163 7.38 -17.78 -35.22
CA GLY A 163 6.56 -17.27 -36.33
C GLY A 163 5.26 -18.05 -36.56
N LYS A 164 4.88 -18.93 -35.62
CA LYS A 164 3.72 -19.84 -35.78
C LYS A 164 2.90 -19.95 -34.49
N ALA A 165 2.58 -18.79 -33.89
CA ALA A 165 1.56 -18.66 -32.84
C ALA A 165 0.83 -17.30 -32.91
N ALA A 166 0.84 -16.65 -34.08
CA ALA A 166 0.19 -15.36 -34.34
C ALA A 166 -0.75 -15.41 -35.56
N LYS A 167 -1.25 -16.59 -35.94
CA LYS A 167 -2.19 -16.74 -37.08
C LYS A 167 -3.21 -17.89 -36.94
N VAL A 168 -3.63 -18.22 -35.71
CA VAL A 168 -4.70 -19.20 -35.46
C VAL A 168 -5.78 -18.66 -34.49
N LEU A 169 -5.74 -17.35 -34.18
CA LEU A 169 -6.73 -16.64 -33.36
C LEU A 169 -7.71 -15.78 -34.18
N GLU A 170 -7.78 -15.98 -35.50
CA GLU A 170 -8.64 -15.16 -36.38
C GLU A 170 -9.62 -15.97 -37.25
N ASP A 171 -9.79 -17.27 -37.00
CA ASP A 171 -10.68 -18.14 -37.81
C ASP A 171 -11.65 -19.00 -36.96
N ALA A 172 -12.02 -18.54 -35.75
CA ALA A 172 -12.93 -19.29 -34.86
C ALA A 172 -14.00 -18.46 -34.11
N VAL A 173 -14.27 -17.21 -34.48
CA VAL A 173 -15.34 -16.39 -33.84
C VAL A 173 -16.39 -15.83 -34.82
N GLU A 174 -16.35 -16.20 -36.10
CA GLU A 174 -17.39 -15.77 -37.06
C GLU A 174 -18.76 -16.51 -37.00
N PRO A 175 -18.94 -17.71 -36.42
CA PRO A 175 -20.27 -18.34 -36.42
C PRO A 175 -21.18 -17.99 -35.22
N VAL A 176 -20.68 -17.44 -34.11
CA VAL A 176 -21.51 -17.14 -32.92
C VAL A 176 -22.22 -15.77 -32.99
N VAL A 177 -21.63 -14.79 -33.69
CA VAL A 177 -22.26 -13.46 -33.92
C VAL A 177 -23.47 -13.56 -34.87
N LYS A 178 -23.59 -14.64 -35.65
CA LYS A 178 -24.73 -14.93 -36.54
C LYS A 178 -25.88 -15.69 -35.85
N ALA A 179 -25.67 -16.28 -34.68
CA ALA A 179 -26.68 -17.08 -33.97
C ALA A 179 -27.56 -16.26 -33.00
N VAL A 180 -27.09 -15.11 -32.51
CA VAL A 180 -27.88 -14.23 -31.63
C VAL A 180 -28.79 -13.27 -32.42
N ARG A 181 -28.57 -13.12 -33.73
CA ARG A 181 -29.37 -12.24 -34.62
C ARG A 181 -30.61 -12.92 -35.24
N LYS A 182 -30.93 -14.17 -34.87
CA LYS A 182 -32.01 -14.96 -35.52
C LYS A 182 -33.19 -15.35 -34.63
N THR A 183 -33.42 -14.61 -33.55
CA THR A 183 -34.68 -14.69 -32.78
C THR A 183 -35.21 -13.30 -32.49
N LYS A 184 -35.82 -12.70 -33.51
CA LYS A 184 -36.79 -11.61 -33.33
C LYS A 184 -37.82 -11.70 -34.45
N ALA A 185 -39.04 -12.05 -34.10
CA ALA A 185 -40.23 -11.79 -34.90
C ALA A 185 -41.20 -10.93 -34.05
N PRO A 186 -42.02 -10.08 -34.67
CA PRO A 186 -42.40 -8.80 -34.09
C PRO A 186 -43.85 -8.76 -33.61
N ALA A 187 -44.15 -7.89 -32.63
CA ALA A 187 -45.51 -7.39 -32.42
C ALA A 187 -45.50 -6.00 -31.76
N LYS A 188 -45.92 -5.04 -32.58
CA LYS A 188 -46.80 -3.88 -32.32
C LYS A 188 -46.37 -2.75 -31.38
N ASP A 189 -46.41 -1.58 -31.99
CA ASP A 189 -46.34 -0.23 -31.45
C ASP A 189 -47.25 0.01 -30.23
N THR A 190 -46.69 0.65 -29.21
CA THR A 190 -47.28 1.86 -28.61
C THR A 190 -46.19 2.65 -27.91
N ALA A 191 -46.12 3.94 -28.25
CA ALA A 191 -45.18 4.91 -27.72
C ALA A 191 -45.44 5.23 -26.25
N ALA A 192 -44.37 5.37 -25.47
CA ALA A 192 -44.32 6.24 -24.29
C ALA A 192 -42.90 6.78 -24.19
N ASP A 193 -42.77 8.05 -24.54
CA ASP A 193 -41.60 8.90 -24.36
C ASP A 193 -41.36 9.04 -22.84
N ALA A 194 -40.31 8.39 -22.35
CA ALA A 194 -39.80 8.59 -21.00
C ALA A 194 -38.35 9.02 -21.15
N ALA A 195 -38.13 10.33 -21.06
CA ALA A 195 -36.81 10.94 -20.98
C ALA A 195 -36.01 10.24 -19.88
N ALA A 196 -34.95 9.53 -20.28
CA ALA A 196 -33.93 9.05 -19.37
C ALA A 196 -33.05 10.24 -19.02
N GLU A 197 -33.34 10.89 -17.89
CA GLU A 197 -32.39 11.74 -17.20
C GLU A 197 -31.12 10.93 -16.91
N PRO A 198 -29.91 11.41 -17.24
CA PRO A 198 -28.69 10.74 -16.83
C PRO A 198 -28.61 10.74 -15.30
N PHE A 199 -28.55 9.55 -14.70
CA PHE A 199 -28.25 9.39 -13.28
C PHE A 199 -26.78 9.80 -13.06
N GLU A 200 -26.55 11.06 -12.70
CA GLU A 200 -25.32 11.52 -12.06
C GLU A 200 -25.27 10.88 -10.66
N GLY A 201 -24.64 9.70 -10.59
CA GLY A 201 -24.16 9.17 -9.33
C GLY A 201 -23.15 10.16 -8.70
N PRO A 202 -22.95 10.12 -7.38
CA PRO A 202 -22.05 11.05 -6.72
C PRO A 202 -20.65 10.96 -7.34
N ASP A 203 -20.07 12.12 -7.67
CA ASP A 203 -18.66 12.29 -8.03
C ASP A 203 -17.79 11.78 -6.88
N VAL A 204 -17.49 10.48 -6.90
CA VAL A 204 -16.44 9.92 -6.06
C VAL A 204 -15.15 10.40 -6.68
N GLU A 205 -14.40 11.24 -5.95
CA GLU A 205 -13.07 11.67 -6.35
C GLU A 205 -12.20 10.42 -6.54
N THR A 206 -12.05 10.00 -7.80
CA THR A 206 -11.36 8.75 -8.15
C THR A 206 -9.86 8.99 -8.06
N HIS A 207 -9.22 8.29 -7.13
CA HIS A 207 -7.78 8.28 -7.05
C HIS A 207 -7.23 7.50 -8.26
N PRO A 208 -6.19 7.98 -8.97
CA PRO A 208 -5.57 7.23 -10.07
C PRO A 208 -5.20 5.82 -9.61
N GLN A 209 -5.72 4.80 -10.27
CA GLN A 209 -5.48 3.40 -9.92
C GLN A 209 -4.41 2.78 -10.83
N PRO A 210 -3.60 1.85 -10.31
CA PRO A 210 -2.75 1.02 -11.16
C PRO A 210 -3.60 0.15 -12.09
N GLU A 211 -3.01 -0.33 -13.17
CA GLU A 211 -3.71 -1.21 -14.12
C GLU A 211 -4.03 -2.57 -13.51
N ALA A 212 -3.17 -3.03 -12.59
CA ALA A 212 -3.34 -4.30 -11.91
C ALA A 212 -2.67 -4.28 -10.53
N VAL A 213 -3.23 -5.05 -9.59
CA VAL A 213 -2.64 -5.27 -8.28
C VAL A 213 -2.64 -6.76 -8.00
N ALA A 214 -1.49 -7.29 -7.61
CA ALA A 214 -1.33 -8.68 -7.24
C ALA A 214 -0.98 -8.82 -5.77
N VAL A 215 -1.53 -9.85 -5.13
CA VAL A 215 -1.06 -10.33 -3.83
C VAL A 215 -0.16 -11.54 -4.07
N ALA A 216 1.16 -11.32 -3.99
CA ALA A 216 2.17 -12.32 -4.27
C ALA A 216 2.80 -12.82 -2.96
N GLY A 217 2.73 -14.13 -2.71
CA GLY A 217 3.19 -14.74 -1.47
C GLY A 217 3.23 -16.27 -1.51
N ASP A 218 3.42 -16.88 -0.35
CA ASP A 218 3.62 -18.34 -0.19
C ASP A 218 2.37 -19.19 -0.50
N PHE A 219 1.23 -18.55 -0.73
CA PHE A 219 -0.05 -19.21 -0.99
C PHE A 219 -0.52 -19.11 -2.45
N ASN A 220 0.21 -18.48 -3.38
CA ASN A 220 -0.29 -18.34 -4.75
C ASN A 220 -0.55 -19.69 -5.45
N THR A 221 0.28 -20.71 -5.17
CA THR A 221 0.03 -22.08 -5.66
C THR A 221 -1.26 -22.69 -5.12
N ILE A 222 -1.66 -22.33 -3.90
CA ILE A 222 -2.96 -22.73 -3.31
C ILE A 222 -4.11 -22.04 -4.07
N LEU A 223 -3.90 -20.81 -4.54
CA LEU A 223 -4.86 -20.09 -5.39
C LEU A 223 -4.93 -20.62 -6.83
N GLY A 224 -4.06 -21.57 -7.19
CA GLY A 224 -3.98 -22.16 -8.53
C GLY A 224 -2.88 -21.58 -9.42
N ALA A 225 -2.08 -20.64 -8.93
CA ALA A 225 -0.96 -20.10 -9.70
C ALA A 225 0.11 -21.18 -9.94
N PRO A 226 0.86 -21.12 -11.07
CA PRO A 226 1.94 -22.07 -11.35
C PRO A 226 3.08 -22.07 -10.32
N GLU A 227 3.33 -20.94 -9.67
CA GLU A 227 4.37 -20.80 -8.65
C GLU A 227 4.00 -19.72 -7.60
N ASN A 228 4.70 -19.75 -6.46
CA ASN A 228 4.57 -18.73 -5.41
C ASN A 228 5.37 -17.48 -5.79
N TRP A 229 5.01 -16.33 -5.21
CA TRP A 229 5.73 -15.05 -5.43
C TRP A 229 5.74 -14.55 -6.88
N ALA A 230 4.69 -14.86 -7.63
CA ALA A 230 4.59 -14.53 -9.04
C ALA A 230 3.40 -13.58 -9.32
N PRO A 231 3.62 -12.25 -9.27
CA PRO A 231 2.58 -11.25 -9.43
C PRO A 231 2.06 -11.12 -10.87
N GLN A 232 2.68 -11.79 -11.83
CA GLN A 232 2.26 -11.77 -13.24
C GLN A 232 1.04 -12.65 -13.53
N TYR A 233 0.76 -13.63 -12.67
CA TYR A 233 -0.33 -14.59 -12.88
C TYR A 233 -1.68 -14.04 -12.46
N ASP A 234 -2.74 -14.45 -13.18
CA ASP A 234 -4.11 -13.98 -12.97
C ASP A 234 -4.66 -14.42 -11.61
N GLU A 235 -4.25 -15.59 -11.12
CA GLU A 235 -4.68 -16.16 -9.84
C GLU A 235 -4.23 -15.31 -8.63
N ALA A 236 -3.11 -14.60 -8.77
CA ALA A 236 -2.59 -13.68 -7.77
C ALA A 236 -3.23 -12.29 -7.83
N GLN A 237 -3.99 -11.96 -8.88
CA GLN A 237 -4.57 -10.63 -9.03
C GLN A 237 -5.71 -10.38 -8.02
N MET A 238 -5.76 -9.13 -7.56
CA MET A 238 -6.84 -8.59 -6.76
C MET A 238 -7.89 -7.95 -7.68
N GLU A 239 -9.13 -7.89 -7.21
CA GLU A 239 -10.23 -7.22 -7.89
C GLU A 239 -10.39 -5.80 -7.34
N PHE A 240 -10.55 -4.82 -8.23
CA PHE A 240 -10.78 -3.44 -7.81
C PHE A 240 -12.27 -3.19 -7.52
N ASP A 241 -12.55 -2.73 -6.31
CA ASP A 241 -13.87 -2.23 -5.91
C ASP A 241 -13.92 -0.72 -6.10
N PHE A 242 -14.67 -0.29 -7.11
CA PHE A 242 -14.80 1.13 -7.48
C PHE A 242 -15.50 1.97 -6.41
N LEU A 243 -16.43 1.39 -5.64
CA LEU A 243 -17.19 2.13 -4.62
C LEU A 243 -16.31 2.39 -3.39
N ASP A 244 -15.54 1.39 -2.97
CA ASP A 244 -14.66 1.50 -1.80
C ASP A 244 -13.28 2.09 -2.13
N GLN A 245 -12.92 2.18 -3.43
CA GLN A 245 -11.57 2.52 -3.91
C GLN A 245 -10.50 1.57 -3.32
N LEU A 246 -10.84 0.28 -3.18
CA LEU A 246 -9.99 -0.75 -2.60
C LEU A 246 -9.78 -1.92 -3.56
N TRP A 247 -8.56 -2.45 -3.61
CA TRP A 247 -8.26 -3.73 -4.22
C TRP A 247 -8.52 -4.85 -3.22
N LYS A 248 -9.23 -5.90 -3.61
CA LYS A 248 -9.66 -6.99 -2.71
C LYS A 248 -9.32 -8.35 -3.32
N LYS A 249 -8.85 -9.27 -2.48
CA LYS A 249 -8.69 -10.68 -2.85
C LYS A 249 -9.14 -11.54 -1.70
N SER A 250 -10.15 -12.36 -1.96
CA SER A 250 -10.62 -13.38 -1.02
C SER A 250 -10.11 -14.75 -1.43
N ALA A 251 -9.67 -15.54 -0.46
CA ALA A 251 -9.13 -16.87 -0.67
C ALA A 251 -9.47 -17.80 0.49
N GLU A 252 -9.68 -19.08 0.19
CA GLU A 252 -9.71 -20.13 1.20
C GLU A 252 -8.28 -20.61 1.44
N LEU A 253 -7.76 -20.36 2.65
CA LEU A 253 -6.42 -20.78 3.03
C LEU A 253 -6.49 -21.79 4.18
N PRO A 254 -5.68 -22.86 4.16
CA PRO A 254 -5.46 -23.71 5.33
C PRO A 254 -4.91 -22.91 6.52
N ALA A 255 -5.01 -23.50 7.72
CA ALA A 255 -4.34 -22.95 8.89
C ALA A 255 -2.82 -22.97 8.67
N GLY A 256 -2.14 -21.87 8.96
CA GLY A 256 -0.71 -21.76 8.71
C GLY A 256 -0.15 -20.36 8.84
N PHE A 257 1.15 -20.28 8.60
CA PHE A 257 1.92 -19.05 8.55
C PHE A 257 2.27 -18.78 7.10
N TYR A 258 1.90 -17.60 6.61
CA TYR A 258 2.13 -17.19 5.24
C TYR A 258 2.83 -15.84 5.21
N THR A 259 3.65 -15.60 4.19
CA THR A 259 4.18 -14.28 3.92
C THR A 259 3.82 -13.83 2.51
N PHE A 260 3.61 -12.52 2.32
CA PHE A 260 3.23 -11.94 1.03
C PHE A 260 3.63 -10.48 0.89
N LYS A 261 3.50 -9.96 -0.32
CA LYS A 261 3.59 -8.53 -0.67
C LYS A 261 2.49 -8.15 -1.66
N ILE A 262 2.23 -6.85 -1.76
CA ILE A 262 1.40 -6.28 -2.82
C ILE A 262 2.30 -5.78 -3.94
N ALA A 263 2.06 -6.23 -5.15
CA ALA A 263 2.84 -5.89 -6.34
C ALA A 263 1.94 -5.18 -7.36
N LEU A 264 2.43 -4.11 -7.98
CA LEU A 264 1.65 -3.33 -8.94
C LEU A 264 1.98 -3.69 -10.39
N ASN A 265 0.98 -3.55 -11.25
CA ASN A 265 1.09 -3.68 -12.70
C ASN A 265 1.74 -5.00 -13.13
N ARG A 266 1.38 -6.10 -12.44
CA ARG A 266 1.88 -7.47 -12.74
C ARG A 266 3.41 -7.61 -12.71
N SER A 267 4.08 -6.76 -11.96
CA SER A 267 5.55 -6.67 -11.89
C SER A 267 6.02 -6.41 -10.46
N TRP A 268 7.32 -6.57 -10.23
CA TRP A 268 7.95 -6.21 -8.95
C TRP A 268 8.52 -4.78 -8.91
N ASP A 269 8.40 -4.02 -10.02
CA ASP A 269 8.98 -2.68 -10.15
C ASP A 269 8.45 -1.70 -9.10
N GLU A 270 7.19 -1.86 -8.72
CA GLU A 270 6.59 -1.17 -7.57
C GLU A 270 5.85 -2.19 -6.71
N ASN A 271 6.30 -2.32 -5.45
CA ASN A 271 5.69 -3.23 -4.49
C ASN A 271 5.68 -2.65 -3.07
N TYR A 272 4.74 -3.15 -2.28
CA TYR A 272 4.48 -2.72 -0.93
C TYR A 272 4.47 -3.93 0.00
N GLY A 273 5.36 -3.89 0.99
CA GLY A 273 5.50 -4.91 2.03
C GLY A 273 4.71 -4.60 3.30
N ALA A 274 5.12 -5.18 4.42
CA ALA A 274 4.57 -4.91 5.73
C ALA A 274 4.45 -3.40 5.99
N TYR A 275 3.30 -3.01 6.54
CA TYR A 275 2.94 -1.62 6.84
C TYR A 275 2.87 -0.70 5.62
N GLY A 276 2.75 -1.24 4.40
CA GLY A 276 2.63 -0.45 3.18
C GLY A 276 3.93 0.23 2.75
N ALA A 277 5.08 -0.24 3.25
CA ALA A 277 6.37 0.31 2.90
C ALA A 277 6.77 -0.10 1.46
N PHE A 278 7.14 0.89 0.64
CA PHE A 278 7.73 0.64 -0.69
C PHE A 278 9.00 -0.21 -0.56
N ASP A 279 9.09 -1.28 -1.33
CA ASP A 279 10.17 -2.28 -1.23
C ASP A 279 10.38 -2.82 0.20
N GLY A 280 9.35 -2.74 1.04
CA GLY A 280 9.42 -3.08 2.46
C GLY A 280 9.60 -4.58 2.75
N PRO A 281 9.74 -4.96 4.03
CA PRO A 281 9.78 -6.36 4.44
C PRO A 281 8.47 -7.09 4.08
N ASN A 282 8.47 -8.42 4.06
CA ASN A 282 7.26 -9.19 3.74
C ASN A 282 6.17 -8.98 4.82
N HIS A 283 4.91 -8.99 4.40
CA HIS A 283 3.77 -8.98 5.31
C HIS A 283 3.52 -10.38 5.84
N GLU A 284 3.45 -10.53 7.16
CA GLU A 284 3.19 -11.80 7.84
C GLU A 284 1.68 -12.01 8.02
N LEU A 285 1.20 -13.24 7.79
CA LEU A 285 -0.19 -13.64 7.97
C LEU A 285 -0.25 -14.92 8.80
N HIS A 286 -0.80 -14.82 10.00
CA HIS A 286 -1.06 -15.94 10.89
C HIS A 286 -2.52 -16.34 10.76
N HIS A 287 -2.79 -17.38 9.98
CA HIS A 287 -4.15 -17.77 9.64
C HIS A 287 -4.59 -19.03 10.37
N ASN A 288 -5.79 -19.00 10.93
CA ASN A 288 -6.39 -20.16 11.63
C ASN A 288 -7.10 -21.13 10.68
N GLY A 289 -7.12 -20.84 9.38
CA GLY A 289 -7.82 -21.59 8.36
C GLY A 289 -9.18 -20.99 8.01
N GLY A 290 -9.62 -21.21 6.76
CA GLY A 290 -10.88 -20.70 6.20
C GLY A 290 -10.69 -19.51 5.26
N THR A 291 -11.77 -18.76 5.03
CA THR A 291 -11.74 -17.57 4.17
C THR A 291 -10.88 -16.47 4.79
N VAL A 292 -9.97 -15.90 4.02
CA VAL A 292 -9.26 -14.65 4.32
C VAL A 292 -9.57 -13.64 3.21
N THR A 293 -9.77 -12.38 3.58
CA THR A 293 -9.91 -11.26 2.64
C THR A 293 -8.79 -10.25 2.85
N ILE A 294 -7.89 -10.18 1.88
CA ILE A 294 -6.81 -9.20 1.84
C ILE A 294 -7.30 -7.97 1.06
N ARG A 295 -7.07 -6.79 1.61
CA ARG A 295 -7.45 -5.51 1.01
C ARG A 295 -6.26 -4.56 0.94
N TYR A 296 -6.13 -3.86 -0.17
CA TYR A 296 -5.11 -2.86 -0.41
C TYR A 296 -5.75 -1.53 -0.82
N ASN A 297 -5.38 -0.46 -0.14
CA ASN A 297 -5.75 0.90 -0.51
C ASN A 297 -4.58 1.58 -1.22
N HIS A 298 -4.69 1.88 -2.51
CA HIS A 298 -3.59 2.46 -3.27
C HIS A 298 -3.23 3.88 -2.80
N ALA A 299 -4.22 4.69 -2.41
CA ALA A 299 -4.00 6.06 -1.97
C ALA A 299 -3.18 6.15 -0.69
N THR A 300 -3.43 5.26 0.27
CA THR A 300 -2.74 5.24 1.57
C THR A 300 -1.61 4.22 1.65
N ARG A 301 -1.54 3.30 0.69
CA ARG A 301 -0.69 2.09 0.69
C ARG A 301 -1.01 1.12 1.83
N ASP A 302 -2.16 1.29 2.47
CA ASP A 302 -2.53 0.48 3.62
C ASP A 302 -2.96 -0.93 3.18
N ILE A 303 -2.52 -1.93 3.94
CA ILE A 303 -2.82 -3.34 3.71
C ILE A 303 -3.59 -3.84 4.94
N THR A 304 -4.81 -4.33 4.72
CA THR A 304 -5.67 -4.85 5.78
C THR A 304 -6.14 -6.26 5.46
N ILE A 305 -6.33 -7.06 6.50
CA ILE A 305 -6.71 -8.47 6.39
C ILE A 305 -7.86 -8.72 7.35
N ASN A 306 -8.94 -9.34 6.84
CA ASN A 306 -10.14 -9.69 7.59
C ASN A 306 -10.56 -11.14 7.34
#